data_AF-A0ABD0NU44-F1
#
_entry.id   AF-A0ABD0NU44-F1
#
_cell.length_a   1.000
_cell.length_b   1.000
_cell.length_c   1.000
_cell.angle_alpha   90.00
_cell.angle_beta   90.00
_cell.angle_gamma   90.00
#
_symmetry.space_group_name_H-M   'P 1'
#
loop_
_entity.id
_entity.type
_entity.pdbx_description
1 polymer ?
#
loop_
_entity_poly.entity_id
_entity_poly.type
_entity_poly.pdbx_seq_one_letter_code
_entity_poly.pdbx_strand_id
1 'polypeptide(L)' 'RMSCDGFCHYLMSDENAPVFLDRLDLCQEMDHPLAHFFISSSHNTYLTGR' A
#
# COMPACT_ATOMS: atom_id res chain seq x y z
N ARG A 1 20.31 -25.98 3.85
CA ARG A 1 21.22 -25.01 3.20
C ARG A 1 20.51 -24.49 1.95
N MET A 2 20.25 -23.19 1.85
CA MET A 2 19.60 -22.56 0.70
C MET A 2 20.66 -22.21 -0.36
N SER A 3 20.34 -22.36 -1.66
CA SER A 3 21.21 -21.91 -2.76
C SER A 3 21.15 -20.38 -2.88
N CYS A 4 22.14 -19.76 -3.52
CA CYS A 4 22.11 -18.32 -3.80
C CYS A 4 20.86 -17.94 -4.62
N ASP A 5 20.56 -18.75 -5.63
CA ASP A 5 19.37 -18.60 -6.47
C ASP A 5 18.06 -18.70 -5.66
N GLY A 6 17.94 -19.69 -4.77
CA GLY A 6 16.79 -19.83 -3.88
C GLY A 6 16.66 -18.66 -2.90
N PHE A 7 17.77 -18.08 -2.46
CA PHE A 7 17.76 -16.87 -1.64
C PHE A 7 17.33 -15.63 -2.43
N CYS A 8 17.79 -15.46 -3.67
CA CYS A 8 17.33 -14.39 -4.55
C CYS A 8 15.82 -14.49 -4.82
N HIS A 9 15.32 -15.70 -5.10
CA HIS A 9 13.90 -15.96 -5.26
C HIS A 9 13.09 -15.60 -4.01
N TYR A 10 13.59 -15.94 -2.82
CA TYR A 10 12.96 -15.54 -1.56
C TYR A 10 12.91 -14.01 -1.39
N LEU A 11 14.02 -13.31 -1.63
CA LEU A 11 14.07 -11.85 -1.48
C LEU A 11 13.07 -11.12 -2.39
N MET A 12 12.76 -11.71 -3.55
CA MET A 12 11.78 -11.18 -4.52
C MET A 12 10.36 -11.70 -4.30
N SER A 13 10.15 -12.63 -3.37
CA SER A 13 8.84 -13.21 -3.09
C SER A 13 7.99 -12.34 -2.16
N ASP A 14 6.68 -12.57 -2.18
CA ASP A 14 5.72 -11.88 -1.31
C ASP A 14 5.96 -12.17 0.18
N GLU A 15 6.61 -13.28 0.52
CA GLU A 15 7.05 -13.61 1.89
C GLU A 15 8.06 -12.59 2.45
N ASN A 16 8.75 -11.86 1.57
CA ASN A 16 9.69 -10.80 1.93
C ASN A 16 9.19 -9.40 1.49
N ALA A 17 7.87 -9.22 1.36
CA ALA A 17 7.30 -7.94 0.98
C ALA A 17 7.71 -6.83 1.97
N PRO A 18 8.13 -5.64 1.48
CA PRO A 18 8.56 -4.54 2.35
C PRO A 18 7.40 -3.85 3.09
N VAL A 19 6.16 -4.24 2.78
CA VAL A 19 4.93 -3.68 3.33
C VAL A 19 4.00 -4.80 3.76
N PHE A 20 3.14 -4.51 4.73
CA PHE A 20 2.07 -5.43 5.12
C PHE A 20 1.04 -5.53 4.01
N LEU A 21 1.05 -6.66 3.28
CA LEU A 21 0.16 -6.88 2.14
C LEU A 21 -1.32 -6.79 2.54
N ASP A 22 -1.68 -7.27 3.74
CA ASP A 22 -3.05 -7.21 4.27
C ASP A 22 -3.60 -5.78 4.48
N ARG A 23 -2.72 -4.77 4.53
CA ARG A 23 -3.10 -3.36 4.69
C ARG A 23 -3.24 -2.61 3.37
N LEU A 24 -3.01 -3.29 2.25
CA LEU A 24 -3.22 -2.71 0.91
C LEU A 24 -4.71 -2.65 0.57
N ASP A 25 -5.49 -3.60 1.09
CA ASP A 25 -6.94 -3.63 0.96
C ASP A 25 -7.63 -2.75 2.02
N LEU A 26 -8.96 -2.63 1.90
CA LEU A 26 -9.79 -1.88 2.83
C LEU A 26 -9.78 -2.56 4.21
N CYS A 27 -8.84 -2.13 5.05
CA CYS A 27 -8.61 -2.68 6.39
C CYS A 27 -9.14 -1.80 7.53
N GLN A 28 -9.60 -0.58 7.22
CA GLN A 28 -10.11 0.38 8.20
C GLN A 28 -11.61 0.17 8.47
N GLU A 29 -12.06 0.45 9.70
CA GLU A 29 -13.47 0.47 10.05
C GLU A 29 -14.15 1.69 9.40
N MET A 30 -15.08 1.44 8.48
CA MET A 30 -15.73 2.48 7.67
C MET A 30 -17.09 2.94 8.22
N ASP A 31 -17.50 2.45 9.39
CA ASP A 31 -18.79 2.77 10.01
C ASP A 31 -18.74 4.01 10.92
N HIS A 32 -17.57 4.64 11.08
CA HIS A 32 -17.44 5.88 11.84
C HIS A 32 -17.99 7.10 11.06
N PRO A 33 -18.29 8.22 11.76
CA PRO A 33 -18.68 9.46 11.11
C PRO A 33 -17.58 10.02 10.18
N LEU A 34 -17.96 10.71 9.10
CA LEU A 34 -17.04 11.22 8.07
C LEU A 34 -15.88 12.06 8.63
N ALA A 35 -16.13 12.82 9.70
CA ALA A 35 -15.13 13.69 10.33
C ALA A 35 -13.94 12.94 10.97
N HIS A 36 -14.03 11.61 11.13
CA HIS A 36 -12.96 10.79 11.70
C HIS A 36 -11.88 10.39 10.68
N PHE A 37 -12.13 10.60 9.39
CA PHE A 37 -11.25 10.13 8.33
C PHE A 37 -10.45 11.28 7.71
N PHE A 38 -9.20 10.99 7.37
CA PHE A 38 -8.47 11.82 6.42
C PHE A 38 -8.97 11.54 5.01
N ILE A 39 -9.42 12.58 4.32
CA ILE A 39 -9.95 12.49 2.95
C ILE A 39 -8.90 13.06 2.01
N SER A 40 -8.44 12.23 1.06
CA SER A 40 -7.56 12.70 -0.01
C SER A 40 -8.30 13.77 -0.81
N SER A 41 -7.70 14.96 -0.91
CA SER A 41 -8.29 16.12 -1.56
C SER A 41 -7.29 16.69 -2.55
N SER A 42 -7.81 17.26 -3.63
CA SER A 42 -7.01 17.93 -4.65
C SER A 42 -7.61 19.30 -4.94
N HIS A 43 -6.72 20.27 -5.15
CA HIS A 43 -7.07 21.63 -5.49
C HIS A 43 -6.73 21.88 -6.96
N ASN A 44 -7.62 22.56 -7.69
CA ASN A 44 -7.46 22.85 -9.11
C ASN A 44 -7.22 21.59 -9.98
N THR A 45 -8.07 20.57 -9.82
CA THR A 45 -7.97 19.29 -10.56
C THR A 45 -8.01 19.42 -12.08
N TYR A 46 -8.49 20.56 -12.60
CA TYR A 46 -8.53 20.85 -14.03
C TYR A 46 -7.17 21.30 -14.61
N LEU A 47 -6.20 21.68 -13.77
CA LEU A 47 -4.88 22.09 -14.23
C LEU A 47 -4.02 20.87 -14.54
N THR A 48 -3.53 20.79 -15.77
CA THR A 48 -2.72 19.65 -16.27
C THR A 48 -1.23 19.98 -16.41
N GLY A 49 -0.80 21.19 -16.07
CA GLY A 49 0.57 21.68 -16.27
C GLY A 49 0.76 23.12 -15.81
N ARG A 50 1.95 23.66 -16.05
CA ARG A 50 2.25 25.09 -15.88
C ARG A 50 1.95 25.86 -17.17
#